data_AF-A0AAV2WFY9-F1
#
_entry.id   AF-A0AAV2WFY9-F1
#
_cell.length_a   1.000
_cell.length_b   1.000
_cell.length_c   1.000
_cell.angle_alpha   90.00
_cell.angle_beta   90.00
_cell.angle_gamma   90.00
#
_symmetry.space_group_name_H-M   'P 1'
#
loop_
_entity.id
_entity.type
_entity.pdbx_description
1 polymer ?
#
loop_
_entity_poly.entity_id
_entity_poly.type
_entity_poly.pdbx_seq_one_letter_code
_entity_poly.pdbx_strand_id
1 'polypeptide(L)'
;MALPAFAVNMLTARRGRQFVGEQEMVFPATSGTWRDPNNFGKAWRTARADLGVPEVTSHAFRKTLATLIDDDGLSARVGADQLGHSKVSMTQDRCMARGRVHTEVATLLDRVINAE
;
A
#
# COMPACT_ATOMS: atom_id res chain seq x y z
N MET A 1 -7.21 -10.20 6.53
CA MET A 1 -6.47 -9.67 5.36
C MET A 1 -5.49 -10.73 4.91
N ALA A 2 -5.47 -11.06 3.62
CA ALA A 2 -4.46 -11.97 3.07
C ALA A 2 -3.15 -11.21 2.82
N LEU A 3 -2.00 -11.88 3.02
CA LEU A 3 -0.68 -11.34 2.69
C LEU A 3 -0.16 -11.96 1.39
N PRO A 4 0.44 -11.17 0.50
CA PRO A 4 1.15 -11.72 -0.66
C PRO A 4 2.29 -12.65 -0.24
N ALA A 5 2.60 -13.65 -1.07
CA ALA A 5 3.63 -14.65 -0.77
C ALA A 5 5.00 -14.04 -0.46
N PHE A 6 5.40 -12.97 -1.17
CA PHE A 6 6.68 -12.29 -0.90
C PHE A 6 6.74 -11.70 0.52
N ALA A 7 5.60 -11.17 1.02
CA ALA A 7 5.52 -10.62 2.36
C ALA A 7 5.58 -11.73 3.42
N VAL A 8 4.86 -12.84 3.20
CA VAL A 8 4.93 -14.03 4.06
C VAL A 8 6.36 -14.55 4.13
N ASN A 9 7.02 -14.74 2.98
CA ASN A 9 8.40 -15.22 2.92
C ASN A 9 9.36 -14.30 3.70
N MET A 10 9.24 -12.98 3.53
CA MET A 10 10.07 -12.02 4.27
C MET A 10 9.82 -12.09 5.78
N LEU A 11 8.55 -12.16 6.22
CA LEU A 11 8.20 -12.21 7.64
C LEU A 11 8.68 -13.53 8.28
N THR A 12 8.53 -14.66 7.59
CA THR A 12 9.03 -15.97 8.03
C THR A 12 10.55 -15.99 8.12
N ALA A 13 11.25 -15.53 7.08
CA ALA A 13 12.71 -15.42 7.09
C ALA A 13 13.21 -14.51 8.21
N ARG A 14 12.44 -13.47 8.55
CA ARG A 14 12.76 -12.56 9.64
C ARG A 14 12.54 -13.17 11.02
N ARG A 15 11.46 -13.93 11.22
CA ARG A 15 11.22 -14.74 12.43
C ARG A 15 12.36 -15.73 12.67
N GLY A 16 12.90 -16.35 11.62
CA GLY A 16 14.03 -17.28 11.73
C GLY A 16 15.38 -16.65 12.07
N ARG A 17 15.50 -15.31 12.18
CA ARG A 17 16.78 -14.66 12.53
C ARG A 17 17.09 -14.80 14.02
N GLN A 18 18.38 -14.94 14.34
CA GLN A 18 18.85 -14.95 15.72
C GLN A 18 18.37 -13.71 16.47
N PHE A 19 17.93 -13.92 17.70
CA PHE A 19 17.32 -12.91 18.54
C PHE A 19 17.82 -13.03 19.98
N VAL A 20 17.81 -11.92 20.71
CA VAL A 20 18.20 -11.86 22.13
C VAL A 20 16.94 -11.95 22.99
N GLY A 21 16.78 -13.04 23.74
CA GLY A 21 15.61 -13.27 24.58
C GLY A 21 14.44 -13.91 23.80
N GLU A 22 13.20 -13.63 24.24
CA GLU A 22 11.99 -14.16 23.62
C GLU A 22 11.53 -13.30 22.44
N GLN A 23 11.35 -13.91 21.27
CA GLN A 23 11.07 -13.18 20.03
C GLN A 23 9.57 -12.84 19.87
N GLU A 24 9.01 -12.05 20.79
CA GLU A 24 7.62 -11.61 20.71
C GLU A 24 7.37 -10.77 19.42
N MET A 25 8.27 -9.83 19.11
CA MET A 25 8.14 -8.89 17.99
C MET A 25 8.74 -9.42 16.67
N VAL A 26 8.04 -9.21 15.55
CA VAL A 26 8.58 -9.52 14.20
C VAL A 26 9.66 -8.51 13.78
N PHE A 27 9.56 -7.27 14.24
CA PHE A 27 10.46 -6.16 13.92
C PHE A 27 11.09 -5.55 15.18
N PRO A 28 11.94 -6.30 15.91
CA PRO A 28 12.51 -5.81 17.15
C PRO A 28 13.59 -4.74 16.91
N ALA A 29 13.89 -3.95 17.94
CA ALA A 29 15.13 -3.19 18.03
C ALA A 29 16.34 -4.15 18.17
N THR A 30 17.55 -3.68 17.90
CA THR A 30 18.77 -4.49 18.05
C THR A 30 18.97 -5.00 19.48
N SER A 31 18.44 -4.29 20.47
CA SER A 31 18.41 -4.66 21.90
C SER A 31 17.39 -5.75 22.25
N GLY A 32 16.60 -6.22 21.30
CA GLY A 32 15.53 -7.17 21.56
C GLY A 32 14.24 -6.55 22.12
N THR A 33 14.12 -5.22 22.11
CA THR A 33 12.92 -4.51 22.62
C THR A 33 12.04 -3.98 21.48
N TRP A 34 10.93 -3.34 21.84
CA TRP A 34 10.11 -2.60 20.88
C TRP A 34 10.93 -1.56 20.11
N ARG A 35 10.68 -1.47 18.81
CA ARG A 35 11.39 -0.53 17.94
C ARG A 35 10.85 0.87 18.12
N ASP A 36 11.73 1.79 18.51
CA ASP A 36 11.41 3.21 18.63
C ASP A 36 11.10 3.83 17.24
N PRO A 37 10.01 4.62 17.10
CA PRO A 37 9.63 5.24 15.84
C PRO A 37 10.66 6.23 15.27
N ASN A 38 11.36 6.99 16.11
CA ASN A 38 12.37 7.95 15.66
C ASN A 38 13.60 7.23 15.10
N ASN A 39 14.03 6.15 15.78
CA ASN A 39 15.11 5.30 15.32
C ASN A 39 14.76 4.60 14.00
N PHE A 40 13.53 4.11 13.86
CA PHE A 40 13.04 3.59 12.58
C PHE A 40 13.05 4.68 11.50
N GLY A 41 12.54 5.87 11.79
CA GLY A 41 12.52 6.99 10.85
C GLY A 41 13.91 7.42 10.39
N LYS A 42 14.91 7.36 11.28
CA LYS A 42 16.32 7.60 10.94
C LYS A 42 16.86 6.52 9.99
N ALA A 43 16.70 5.26 10.34
CA ALA A 43 17.12 4.14 9.49
C ALA A 43 16.42 4.17 8.12
N TRP A 44 15.15 4.54 8.10
CA TRP A 44 14.37 4.68 6.88
C TRP A 44 14.86 5.85 5.99
N ARG A 45 15.23 6.99 6.58
CA ARG A 45 15.87 8.09 5.84
C ARG A 45 17.17 7.65 5.18
N THR A 46 18.03 6.93 5.89
CA THR A 46 19.29 6.40 5.35
C THR A 46 19.01 5.46 4.18
N ALA A 47 18.15 4.45 4.36
CA ALA A 47 17.82 3.51 3.30
C ALA A 47 17.30 4.18 2.02
N ARG A 48 16.49 5.24 2.14
CA ARG A 48 15.98 5.99 0.98
C ARG A 48 17.05 6.80 0.27
N ALA A 49 17.98 7.39 1.03
CA ALA A 49 19.11 8.11 0.45
C ALA A 49 20.00 7.14 -0.33
N ASP A 50 20.28 5.96 0.24
CA ASP A 50 21.10 4.91 -0.40
C ASP A 50 20.44 4.37 -1.67
N LEU A 51 19.10 4.34 -1.72
CA LEU A 51 18.32 3.94 -2.89
C LEU A 51 18.14 5.07 -3.92
N GLY A 52 18.68 6.27 -3.70
CA GLY A 52 18.56 7.41 -4.61
C GLY A 52 17.17 8.06 -4.63
N VAL A 53 16.33 7.80 -3.62
CA VAL A 53 14.93 8.28 -3.54
C VAL A 53 14.63 9.01 -2.22
N PRO A 54 15.40 10.05 -1.85
CA PRO A 54 15.34 10.69 -0.53
C PRO A 54 13.97 11.30 -0.20
N GLU A 55 13.20 11.70 -1.23
CA GLU A 55 11.89 12.34 -1.09
C GLU A 55 10.73 11.35 -0.86
N VAL A 56 10.94 10.04 -1.09
CA VAL A 56 9.85 9.04 -1.06
C VAL A 56 9.39 8.77 0.37
N THR A 57 8.24 9.27 0.80
CA THR A 57 7.76 9.02 2.18
C THR A 57 7.14 7.63 2.33
N SER A 58 6.94 7.14 3.57
CA SER A 58 6.16 5.90 3.79
C SER A 58 4.75 5.98 3.22
N HIS A 59 4.18 7.19 3.17
CA HIS A 59 2.88 7.45 2.56
C HIS A 59 2.90 7.23 1.04
N ALA A 60 4.04 7.39 0.37
CA ALA A 60 4.17 7.13 -1.05
C ALA A 60 3.87 5.66 -1.39
N PHE A 61 4.38 4.69 -0.62
CA PHE A 61 4.06 3.27 -0.86
C PHE A 61 2.58 2.96 -0.73
N ARG A 62 1.92 3.59 0.26
CA ARG A 62 0.48 3.43 0.44
C ARG A 62 -0.29 3.99 -0.76
N LYS A 63 0.15 5.13 -1.32
CA LYS A 63 -0.42 5.67 -2.55
C LYS A 63 -0.14 4.75 -3.74
N THR A 64 1.09 4.24 -3.89
CA THR A 64 1.45 3.28 -4.95
C THR A 64 0.55 2.04 -4.93
N LEU A 65 0.31 1.45 -3.76
CA LEU A 65 -0.59 0.31 -3.64
C LEU A 65 -2.00 0.66 -4.12
N ALA A 66 -2.49 1.84 -3.77
CA ALA A 66 -3.81 2.29 -4.15
C ALA A 66 -3.92 2.58 -5.66
N THR A 67 -2.86 3.11 -6.27
CA THR A 67 -2.74 3.26 -7.73
C THR A 67 -2.71 1.91 -8.44
N LEU A 68 -1.96 0.92 -7.93
CA LEU A 68 -1.94 -0.42 -8.52
C LEU A 68 -3.33 -1.09 -8.49
N ILE A 69 -4.08 -0.89 -7.41
CA ILE A 69 -5.47 -1.39 -7.28
C ILE A 69 -6.38 -0.72 -8.33
N ASP A 70 -6.23 0.59 -8.54
CA ASP A 70 -6.97 1.35 -9.55
C ASP A 70 -6.61 0.94 -10.99
N ASP A 71 -5.31 0.77 -11.26
CA ASP A 71 -4.80 0.37 -12.57
C ASP A 71 -5.25 -1.04 -12.97
N ASP A 72 -5.40 -1.94 -11.99
CA ASP A 72 -5.95 -3.29 -12.18
C ASP A 72 -7.49 -3.31 -12.27
N GLY A 73 -8.14 -2.14 -12.23
CA GLY A 73 -9.59 -2.00 -12.36
C GLY A 73 -10.38 -2.50 -11.15
N LEU A 74 -9.73 -2.72 -10.01
CA LEU A 74 -10.41 -3.13 -8.79
C LEU A 74 -11.22 -1.98 -8.19
N SER A 75 -12.36 -2.31 -7.59
CA SER A 75 -13.27 -1.28 -7.08
C SER A 75 -12.66 -0.45 -5.95
N ALA A 76 -13.11 0.80 -5.83
CA ALA A 76 -12.75 1.68 -4.72
C ALA A 76 -13.04 1.09 -3.33
N ARG A 77 -14.06 0.21 -3.23
CA ARG A 77 -14.39 -0.53 -2.00
C ARG A 77 -13.28 -1.51 -1.62
N VAL A 78 -12.80 -2.30 -2.57
CA VAL A 78 -11.66 -3.22 -2.38
C VAL A 78 -10.42 -2.45 -1.95
N GLY A 79 -10.14 -1.33 -2.62
CA GLY A 79 -9.05 -0.44 -2.22
C GLY A 79 -9.22 0.13 -0.82
N ALA A 80 -10.41 0.60 -0.45
CA ALA A 80 -10.69 1.13 0.89
C ALA A 80 -10.54 0.07 1.98
N ASP A 81 -11.01 -1.16 1.75
CA ASP A 81 -10.90 -2.26 2.71
C ASP A 81 -9.43 -2.69 2.90
N GLN A 82 -8.64 -2.76 1.81
CA GLN A 82 -7.21 -3.06 1.87
C GLN A 82 -6.41 -1.96 2.58
N LEU A 83 -6.78 -0.71 2.36
CA LEU A 83 -6.12 0.44 2.98
C LEU A 83 -6.61 0.62 4.44
N GLY A 84 -7.76 0.09 4.83
CA GLY A 84 -8.38 0.35 6.13
C GLY A 84 -8.97 1.76 6.22
N HIS A 85 -9.51 2.29 5.12
CA HIS A 85 -10.26 3.54 5.13
C HIS A 85 -11.70 3.30 5.56
N SER A 86 -12.15 3.96 6.63
CA SER A 86 -13.54 3.89 7.09
C SER A 86 -14.55 4.51 6.09
N LYS A 87 -14.07 5.42 5.23
CA LYS A 87 -14.87 6.06 4.17
C LYS A 87 -14.25 5.75 2.81
N VAL A 88 -15.05 5.14 1.92
CA VAL A 88 -14.62 4.75 0.56
C VAL A 88 -14.18 5.96 -0.27
N SER A 89 -14.81 7.13 -0.05
CA SER A 89 -14.47 8.37 -0.75
C SER A 89 -12.99 8.77 -0.57
N MET A 90 -12.34 8.44 0.55
CA MET A 90 -10.92 8.75 0.74
C MET A 90 -10.00 8.03 -0.25
N THR A 91 -10.38 6.83 -0.70
CA THR A 91 -9.65 6.09 -1.74
C THR A 91 -9.93 6.69 -3.12
N GLN A 92 -11.19 7.04 -3.40
CA GLN A 92 -11.58 7.65 -4.68
C GLN A 92 -10.93 9.02 -4.88
N ASP A 93 -10.97 9.89 -3.86
CA ASP A 93 -10.53 11.27 -3.95
C ASP A 93 -9.00 11.41 -4.02
N ARG A 94 -8.27 10.49 -3.38
CA ARG A 94 -6.83 10.66 -3.13
C ARG A 94 -5.94 9.61 -3.79
N CYS A 95 -6.51 8.54 -4.31
CA CYS A 95 -5.73 7.39 -4.77
C CYS A 95 -6.11 6.85 -6.15
N MET A 96 -7.35 7.04 -6.61
CA MET A 96 -7.75 6.64 -7.95
C MET A 96 -7.47 7.75 -8.96
N ALA A 97 -6.98 7.38 -10.14
CA ALA A 97 -6.67 8.34 -11.19
C ALA A 97 -7.97 8.96 -11.72
N ARG A 98 -8.02 10.30 -11.74
CA ARG A 98 -9.16 11.05 -12.27
C ARG A 98 -8.94 11.36 -13.75
N GLY A 99 -10.01 11.46 -14.53
CA GLY A 99 -9.97 11.93 -15.92
C GLY A 99 -9.60 10.88 -16.95
N ARG A 100 -9.73 9.58 -16.65
CA ARG A 100 -9.68 8.53 -17.69
C ARG A 100 -10.90 8.69 -18.60
N VAL A 101 -10.66 8.65 -19.91
CA VAL A 101 -11.75 8.59 -20.90
C VAL A 101 -12.32 7.19 -20.87
N HIS A 102 -13.60 7.06 -20.51
CA HIS A 102 -14.31 5.79 -20.50
C HIS A 102 -15.16 5.68 -21.76
N THR A 103 -14.61 5.08 -22.82
CA THR A 103 -15.30 4.90 -24.11
C THR A 103 -16.55 4.01 -23.95
N GLU A 104 -16.59 3.16 -22.93
CA GLU A 104 -17.76 2.35 -22.57
C GLU A 104 -18.93 3.23 -22.12
N VAL A 105 -18.66 4.36 -21.46
CA VAL A 105 -19.70 5.33 -21.07
C VAL A 105 -20.28 6.00 -22.31
N ALA A 106 -19.44 6.39 -23.27
CA ALA A 106 -19.91 6.91 -24.56
C ALA A 106 -20.76 5.87 -25.30
N THR A 107 -20.29 4.62 -25.37
CA THR A 107 -21.00 3.50 -26.01
C THR A 107 -22.34 3.19 -25.33
N LEU A 108 -22.41 3.29 -24.01
CA LEU A 108 -23.65 3.13 -23.25
C LEU A 108 -24.64 4.25 -23.58
N LEU A 109 -24.16 5.50 -23.62
CA LEU A 109 -24.99 6.66 -23.97
C LEU A 109 -25.52 6.56 -25.40
N ASP A 110 -24.68 6.18 -26.36
CA ASP A 110 -25.10 5.93 -27.74
C ASP A 110 -26.19 4.85 -27.81
N ARG A 111 -26.04 3.77 -27.05
CA ARG A 111 -27.06 2.71 -27.01
C ARG A 111 -28.37 3.18 -26.41
N VAL A 112 -28.34 3.94 -25.31
CA VAL A 112 -29.55 4.43 -24.64
C VAL A 112 -30.28 5.47 -25.48
N ILE A 113 -29.55 6.33 -26.21
CA ILE A 113 -30.13 7.36 -27.07
C ILE A 113 -30.71 6.76 -28.36
N ASN A 114 -30.09 5.70 -28.90
CA ASN A 114 -30.50 5.08 -30.16
C ASN A 114 -31.39 3.83 -29.99
N ALA A 115 -31.72 3.44 -28.75
CA ALA A 115 -32.70 2.40 -28.48
C ALA A 115 -34.11 3.04 -28.42
N GLU A 116 -34.79 3.05 -29.57
CA GLU A 116 -36.26 3.20 -29.64
C GLU A 116 -36.96 1.89 -29.24
#